data_AF-A0A956UB88-F1
#
_entry.id   AF-A0A956UB88-F1
#
_cell.length_a   1.000
_cell.length_b   1.000
_cell.length_c   1.000
_cell.angle_alpha   90.00
_cell.angle_beta   90.00
_cell.angle_gamma   90.00
#
_symmetry.space_group_name_H-M   'P 1'
#
loop_
_entity.id
_entity.type
_entity.pdbx_description
1 polymer ?
#
loop_
_entity_poly.entity_id
_entity_poly.type
_entity_poly.pdbx_seq_one_letter_code
_entity_poly.pdbx_strand_id
1 'polypeptide(L)'
;MKYRIAFAFLASLLLAGCATSAEVSANKASELESRDDLLSMKHGAVLLRTSGQWNDTGETSFHLFDDCAYTNWSSAEGKAWNNKFVVELQNPCRITDMLINNEHGASSAYPDMLAKTVRVMASATAPDSGYEQLAEVVLDRAGSKRITFDKKSGETTDKPYKWLRFVVEDNWGDKDSTQ
;
A
#
# COMPACT_ATOMS: atom_id res chain seq x y z
N MET A 1 12.30 -6.10 -43.80
CA MET A 1 11.81 -7.43 -43.37
C MET A 1 10.53 -7.23 -42.58
N LYS A 2 9.45 -7.88 -43.03
CA LYS A 2 8.12 -7.85 -42.42
C LYS A 2 7.91 -9.19 -41.74
N TYR A 3 7.50 -9.20 -40.47
CA TYR A 3 6.96 -10.40 -39.85
C TYR A 3 5.54 -10.11 -39.37
N ARG A 4 4.58 -10.72 -40.07
CA ARG A 4 3.22 -10.96 -39.60
C ARG A 4 3.22 -12.38 -39.03
N ILE A 5 2.78 -12.55 -37.79
CA ILE A 5 2.29 -13.83 -37.31
C ILE A 5 0.89 -13.55 -36.78
N ALA A 6 -0.08 -14.18 -37.44
CA ALA A 6 -1.46 -14.26 -37.03
C ALA A 6 -1.63 -15.53 -36.19
N PHE A 7 -2.37 -15.44 -35.10
CA PHE A 7 -3.14 -16.56 -34.57
C PHE A 7 -4.59 -16.10 -34.43
N ALA A 8 -5.48 -16.97 -34.89
CA ALA A 8 -6.92 -16.78 -34.95
C ALA A 8 -7.64 -17.75 -34.00
N PHE A 9 -8.94 -17.49 -33.82
CA PHE A 9 -10.01 -18.26 -33.15
C PHE A 9 -10.19 -17.94 -31.66
N LEU A 10 -11.39 -17.75 -31.11
CA LEU A 10 -12.79 -17.69 -31.59
C LEU A 10 -13.64 -17.30 -30.37
N ALA A 11 -14.59 -16.35 -30.44
CA ALA A 11 -15.78 -16.35 -29.59
C ALA A 11 -16.85 -15.36 -30.08
N SER A 12 -17.91 -15.94 -30.64
CA SER A 12 -19.35 -15.59 -30.69
C SER A 12 -19.85 -14.13 -30.69
N LEU A 13 -20.76 -13.91 -31.65
CA LEU A 13 -21.63 -12.75 -31.83
C LEU A 13 -23.04 -13.02 -31.22
N LEU A 14 -23.75 -11.93 -30.86
CA LEU A 14 -25.17 -11.76 -30.43
C LEU A 14 -25.45 -12.00 -28.92
N LEU A 15 -26.21 -11.16 -28.20
CA LEU A 15 -27.29 -10.22 -28.55
C LEU A 15 -27.19 -8.86 -27.80
N ALA A 16 -27.76 -7.83 -28.44
CA ALA A 16 -28.01 -6.52 -27.89
C ALA A 16 -29.00 -6.55 -26.70
N GLY A 17 -28.64 -5.83 -25.64
CA GLY A 17 -29.54 -5.39 -24.58
C GLY A 17 -29.07 -4.02 -24.12
N CYS A 18 -29.90 -2.99 -24.32
CA CYS A 18 -29.67 -1.65 -23.79
C CYS A 18 -29.55 -1.71 -22.26
N ALA A 19 -28.34 -1.52 -21.76
CA ALA A 19 -28.12 -0.91 -20.48
C ALA A 19 -27.22 0.30 -20.75
N THR A 20 -27.67 1.47 -20.34
CA THR A 20 -26.87 2.69 -20.35
C THR A 20 -25.55 2.40 -19.64
N SER A 21 -24.48 2.33 -20.43
CA SER A 21 -23.11 2.33 -19.94
C SER A 21 -22.97 3.52 -19.00
N ALA A 22 -22.86 3.27 -17.70
CA ALA A 22 -22.28 4.25 -16.81
C ALA A 22 -20.84 4.41 -17.31
N GLU A 23 -20.58 5.50 -18.02
CA GLU A 23 -19.23 5.93 -18.34
C GLU A 23 -18.50 6.11 -17.01
N VAL A 24 -17.74 5.09 -16.62
CA VAL A 24 -16.72 5.24 -15.58
C VAL A 24 -15.72 6.22 -16.17
N SER A 25 -15.90 7.49 -15.81
CA SER A 25 -15.04 8.58 -16.24
C SER A 25 -13.59 8.23 -15.90
N ALA A 26 -12.79 7.98 -16.95
CA ALA A 26 -11.35 7.74 -16.85
C ALA A 26 -10.60 8.89 -16.15
N ASN A 27 -11.25 10.04 -15.95
CA ASN A 27 -10.70 11.17 -15.20
C ASN A 27 -10.57 10.95 -13.70
N LYS A 28 -11.29 9.99 -13.08
CA LYS A 28 -11.07 9.70 -11.65
C LYS A 28 -9.83 8.84 -11.37
N ALA A 29 -9.41 8.02 -12.34
CA ALA A 29 -8.16 7.27 -12.24
C ALA A 29 -6.94 8.17 -12.47
N SER A 30 -7.08 9.19 -13.33
CA SER A 30 -5.99 10.13 -13.67
C SER A 30 -5.65 11.14 -12.57
N GLU A 31 -6.54 11.45 -11.63
CA GLU A 31 -6.22 12.30 -10.47
C GLU A 31 -5.43 11.56 -9.37
N LEU A 32 -5.35 10.24 -9.46
CA LEU A 32 -4.64 9.38 -8.50
C LEU A 32 -3.14 9.26 -8.79
N GLU A 33 -2.74 9.41 -10.05
CA GLU A 33 -1.36 9.20 -10.53
C GLU A 33 -0.49 10.46 -10.54
N SER A 34 -1.04 11.65 -10.22
CA SER A 34 -0.29 12.92 -10.32
C SER A 34 0.23 13.45 -8.98
N ARG A 35 0.21 12.65 -7.91
CA ARG A 35 0.82 13.02 -6.62
C ARG A 35 2.09 12.21 -6.43
N ASP A 36 3.19 12.89 -6.16
CA ASP A 36 4.48 12.24 -5.89
C ASP A 36 4.33 11.28 -4.70
N ASP A 37 4.60 9.99 -4.91
CA ASP A 37 4.69 9.03 -3.80
C ASP A 37 5.98 9.30 -3.01
N LEU A 38 5.83 10.02 -1.91
CA LEU A 38 6.94 10.41 -1.04
C LEU A 38 7.57 9.22 -0.30
N LEU A 39 6.88 8.06 -0.25
CA LEU A 39 7.39 6.82 0.31
C LEU A 39 8.17 5.99 -0.70
N SER A 40 8.11 6.35 -1.98
CA SER A 40 8.88 5.71 -3.03
C SER A 40 10.38 5.86 -2.81
N MET A 41 11.10 4.75 -2.95
CA MET A 41 12.57 4.79 -3.00
C MET A 41 13.08 5.58 -4.20
N LYS A 42 12.33 5.68 -5.30
CA LYS A 42 12.71 6.53 -6.45
C LYS A 42 12.69 8.02 -6.11
N HIS A 43 11.84 8.42 -5.17
CA HIS A 43 11.79 9.78 -4.62
C HIS A 43 12.74 9.99 -3.43
N GLY A 44 13.60 9.02 -3.13
CA GLY A 44 14.63 9.14 -2.10
C GLY A 44 14.18 8.75 -0.69
N ALA A 45 13.05 8.04 -0.56
CA ALA A 45 12.71 7.40 0.70
C ALA A 45 13.67 6.25 1.02
N VAL A 46 13.96 6.05 2.31
CA VAL A 46 14.87 5.00 2.78
C VAL A 46 14.18 4.17 3.86
N LEU A 47 14.09 2.87 3.64
CA LEU A 47 13.65 1.92 4.66
C LEU A 47 14.76 1.73 5.70
N LEU A 48 14.58 2.29 6.90
CA LEU A 48 15.57 2.26 7.98
C LEU A 48 15.48 0.98 8.81
N ARG A 49 14.25 0.52 9.07
CA ARG A 49 13.98 -0.64 9.92
C ARG A 49 12.75 -1.38 9.41
N THR A 50 12.79 -2.69 9.52
CA THR A 50 11.71 -3.58 9.13
C THR A 50 11.66 -4.76 10.10
N SER A 51 10.50 -5.40 10.20
CA SER A 51 10.37 -6.68 10.88
C SER A 51 10.95 -7.80 10.02
N GLY A 52 11.14 -8.97 10.63
CA GLY A 52 11.61 -10.15 9.87
C GLY A 52 10.65 -10.46 8.73
N GLN A 53 11.20 -10.84 7.59
CA GLN A 53 10.47 -11.21 6.39
C GLN A 53 10.53 -12.73 6.15
N TRP A 54 9.63 -13.25 5.33
CA TRP A 54 9.69 -14.61 4.84
C TRP A 54 11.03 -14.85 4.12
N ASN A 55 11.58 -16.04 4.30
CA ASN A 55 12.97 -16.36 3.91
C ASN A 55 13.16 -16.56 2.39
N ASP A 56 12.09 -16.48 1.61
CA ASP A 56 12.18 -16.46 0.15
C ASP A 56 12.59 -15.07 -0.35
N THR A 57 13.46 -15.06 -1.36
CA THR A 57 14.06 -13.84 -1.93
C THR A 57 13.05 -12.92 -2.63
N GLY A 58 11.81 -13.38 -2.87
CA GLY A 58 10.78 -12.66 -3.62
C GLY A 58 9.87 -11.73 -2.81
N GLU A 59 9.82 -11.80 -1.48
CA GLU A 59 8.83 -11.06 -0.67
C GLU A 59 9.51 -10.17 0.39
N THR A 60 10.31 -9.22 -0.09
CA THR A 60 11.11 -8.32 0.76
C THR A 60 10.38 -7.04 1.13
N SER A 61 10.68 -6.46 2.30
CA SER A 61 10.05 -5.21 2.74
C SER A 61 10.35 -4.00 1.85
N PHE A 62 11.37 -4.08 0.99
CA PHE A 62 11.61 -3.06 -0.03
C PHE A 62 10.49 -2.96 -1.07
N HIS A 63 9.79 -4.07 -1.34
CA HIS A 63 8.69 -4.13 -2.30
C HIS A 63 7.46 -3.32 -1.86
N LEU A 64 7.36 -2.96 -0.59
CA LEU A 64 6.32 -2.04 -0.11
C LEU A 64 6.56 -0.59 -0.58
N PHE A 65 7.76 -0.27 -1.09
CA PHE A 65 8.24 1.10 -1.35
C PHE A 65 8.93 1.26 -2.73
N ASP A 66 8.77 0.31 -3.65
CA ASP A 66 9.45 0.29 -4.96
C ASP A 66 8.58 0.76 -6.15
N ASP A 67 7.35 1.20 -5.86
CA ASP A 67 6.29 1.56 -6.80
C ASP A 67 5.77 0.41 -7.67
N CYS A 68 6.06 -0.84 -7.32
CA CYS A 68 5.56 -2.00 -8.06
C CYS A 68 4.35 -2.61 -7.36
N ALA A 69 3.17 -2.42 -7.95
CA ALA A 69 1.92 -2.96 -7.39
C ALA A 69 1.83 -4.50 -7.41
N TYR A 70 2.76 -5.18 -8.10
CA TYR A 70 2.80 -6.64 -8.24
C TYR A 70 3.79 -7.33 -7.30
N THR A 71 4.55 -6.56 -6.52
CA THR A 71 5.45 -7.09 -5.52
C THR A 71 4.85 -6.89 -4.13
N ASN A 72 5.14 -7.80 -3.22
CA ASN A 72 4.64 -7.77 -1.85
C ASN A 72 5.78 -8.05 -0.86
N TRP A 73 5.42 -7.95 0.41
CA TRP A 73 6.20 -8.41 1.53
C TRP A 73 5.40 -9.46 2.29
N SER A 74 6.09 -10.43 2.88
CA SER A 74 5.51 -11.33 3.88
C SER A 74 6.34 -11.28 5.15
N SER A 75 5.69 -11.35 6.30
CA SER A 75 6.37 -11.53 7.58
C SER A 75 7.13 -12.86 7.64
N ALA A 76 8.14 -12.91 8.51
CA ALA A 76 8.75 -14.18 8.89
C ALA A 76 7.72 -15.15 9.49
N GLU A 77 8.02 -16.45 9.42
CA GLU A 77 7.18 -17.49 10.01
C GLU A 77 6.98 -17.28 11.52
N GLY A 78 5.73 -17.44 11.97
CA GLY A 78 5.32 -17.21 13.35
C GLY A 78 5.29 -15.72 13.75
N LYS A 79 5.28 -14.80 12.77
CA LYS A 79 5.24 -13.34 12.97
C LYS A 79 4.02 -12.69 12.30
N ALA A 80 2.84 -13.28 12.45
CA ALA A 80 1.59 -12.71 11.94
C ALA A 80 1.25 -11.30 12.46
N TRP A 81 1.75 -10.89 13.63
CA TRP A 81 1.28 -9.67 14.30
C TRP A 81 2.40 -8.71 14.68
N ASN A 82 2.04 -7.42 14.83
CA ASN A 82 2.93 -6.34 15.26
C ASN A 82 4.17 -6.13 14.39
N ASN A 83 4.02 -6.28 13.06
CA ASN A 83 5.10 -6.02 12.12
C ASN A 83 5.28 -4.52 11.90
N LYS A 84 6.53 -4.06 11.92
CA LYS A 84 6.90 -2.65 11.96
C LYS A 84 7.84 -2.30 10.81
N PHE A 85 7.57 -1.16 10.20
CA PHE A 85 8.41 -0.55 9.17
C PHE A 85 8.69 0.89 9.55
N VAL A 86 9.94 1.33 9.44
CA VAL A 86 10.35 2.72 9.66
C VAL A 86 10.98 3.23 8.39
N VAL A 87 10.37 4.27 7.81
CA VAL A 87 10.82 4.90 6.57
C VAL A 87 11.23 6.33 6.85
N GLU A 88 12.39 6.72 6.33
CA GLU A 88 12.81 8.12 6.25
C GLU A 88 12.44 8.68 4.89
N LEU A 89 11.76 9.83 4.88
CA LEU A 89 11.43 10.57 3.66
C LEU A 89 12.65 11.35 3.17
N GLN A 90 12.77 11.68 1.89
CA GLN A 90 13.89 12.48 1.39
C GLN A 90 14.00 13.84 2.10
N ASN A 91 12.88 14.55 2.21
CA ASN A 91 12.78 15.85 2.87
C ASN A 91 11.64 15.83 3.91
N PRO A 92 11.76 16.57 5.02
CA PRO A 92 10.63 16.75 5.93
C PRO A 92 9.44 17.37 5.19
N CYS A 93 8.26 16.77 5.28
CA CYS A 93 7.08 17.21 4.56
C CYS A 93 5.81 17.04 5.39
N ARG A 94 4.76 17.78 5.01
CA ARG A 94 3.43 17.59 5.59
C ARG A 94 2.75 16.43 4.88
N ILE A 95 2.28 15.45 5.65
CA ILE A 95 1.49 14.34 5.12
C ILE A 95 0.04 14.80 5.01
N THR A 96 -0.52 14.75 3.80
CA THR A 96 -1.90 15.18 3.51
C THR A 96 -2.84 14.01 3.31
N ASP A 97 -2.30 12.93 2.77
CA ASP A 97 -3.04 11.72 2.48
C ASP A 97 -2.08 10.55 2.37
N MET A 98 -2.64 9.36 2.47
CA MET A 98 -1.93 8.10 2.37
C MET A 98 -2.85 7.05 1.77
N LEU A 99 -2.31 6.21 0.90
CA LEU A 99 -3.00 5.05 0.36
C LEU A 99 -2.34 3.80 0.95
N ILE A 100 -3.15 2.91 1.52
CA ILE A 100 -2.73 1.56 1.92
C ILE A 100 -3.50 0.59 1.04
N ASN A 101 -2.80 -0.34 0.39
CA ASN A 101 -3.37 -1.14 -0.69
C ASN A 101 -3.21 -2.65 -0.47
N ASN A 102 -4.34 -3.37 -0.33
CA ASN A 102 -4.42 -4.83 -0.36
C ASN A 102 -5.12 -5.35 -1.64
N GLU A 103 -5.41 -4.51 -2.63
CA GLU A 103 -6.24 -4.85 -3.79
C GLU A 103 -5.67 -6.02 -4.61
N HIS A 104 -4.34 -6.11 -4.73
CA HIS A 104 -3.68 -7.24 -5.37
C HIS A 104 -3.75 -8.54 -4.56
N GLY A 105 -4.10 -8.45 -3.28
CA GLY A 105 -4.43 -9.58 -2.43
C GLY A 105 -5.76 -10.27 -2.80
N ALA A 106 -6.61 -9.66 -3.63
CA ALA A 106 -7.88 -10.27 -4.06
C ALA A 106 -7.69 -11.61 -4.78
N SER A 107 -6.60 -11.75 -5.53
CA SER A 107 -6.21 -12.98 -6.22
C SER A 107 -5.24 -13.84 -5.41
N SER A 108 -4.94 -13.47 -4.16
CA SER A 108 -4.01 -14.23 -3.31
C SER A 108 -4.59 -15.61 -3.01
N ALA A 109 -3.72 -16.63 -3.05
CA ALA A 109 -4.04 -17.95 -2.53
C ALA A 109 -4.21 -17.95 -0.99
N TYR A 110 -3.77 -16.87 -0.32
CA TYR A 110 -3.73 -16.74 1.14
C TYR A 110 -4.42 -15.45 1.62
N PRO A 111 -5.74 -15.30 1.42
CA PRO A 111 -6.47 -14.08 1.75
C PRO A 111 -6.53 -13.77 3.27
N ASP A 112 -6.31 -14.77 4.13
CA ASP A 112 -6.29 -14.59 5.58
C ASP A 112 -4.95 -13.99 6.08
N MET A 113 -3.89 -14.02 5.27
CA MET A 113 -2.60 -13.38 5.56
C MET A 113 -2.62 -11.87 5.34
N LEU A 114 -3.58 -11.33 4.60
CA LEU A 114 -3.60 -9.90 4.27
C LEU A 114 -3.70 -9.03 5.53
N ALA A 115 -2.97 -7.93 5.56
CA ALA A 115 -2.99 -6.96 6.64
C ALA A 115 -4.42 -6.46 6.89
N LYS A 116 -4.82 -6.36 8.15
CA LYS A 116 -6.17 -5.91 8.54
C LYS A 116 -6.09 -4.56 9.22
N THR A 117 -5.41 -4.45 10.35
CA THR A 117 -5.31 -3.20 11.11
C THR A 117 -3.90 -2.62 10.97
N VAL A 118 -3.80 -1.38 10.51
CA VAL A 118 -2.54 -0.66 10.33
C VAL A 118 -2.57 0.64 11.12
N ARG A 119 -1.56 0.83 11.98
CA ARG A 119 -1.28 2.11 12.62
C ARG A 119 -0.20 2.87 11.85
N VAL A 120 -0.48 4.14 11.60
CA VAL A 120 0.42 5.08 10.94
C VAL A 120 0.87 6.11 11.95
N MET A 121 2.17 6.23 12.13
CA MET A 121 2.79 7.16 13.06
C MET A 121 3.84 8.00 12.34
N ALA A 122 4.10 9.21 12.81
CA ALA A 122 5.10 10.09 12.23
C ALA A 122 5.95 10.80 13.29
N SER A 123 7.22 11.06 12.96
CA SER A 123 8.16 11.80 13.81
C SER A 123 8.88 12.88 13.02
N ALA A 124 9.04 14.05 13.65
CA ALA A 124 9.89 15.14 13.18
C ALA A 124 11.21 15.23 13.95
N THR A 125 11.43 14.34 14.93
CA THR A 125 12.53 14.46 15.88
C THR A 125 13.66 13.47 15.57
N ALA A 126 13.32 12.18 15.47
CA ALA A 126 14.28 11.10 15.31
C ALA A 126 13.60 9.83 14.74
N PRO A 127 14.37 8.89 14.15
CA PRO A 127 13.84 7.64 13.59
C PRO A 127 13.35 6.62 14.63
N ASP A 128 13.68 6.78 15.91
CA ASP A 128 13.33 5.83 16.97
C ASP A 128 12.37 6.41 18.02
N SER A 129 12.17 7.72 18.05
CA SER A 129 11.46 8.45 19.11
C SER A 129 10.68 9.67 18.57
N GLY A 130 9.84 10.26 19.43
CA GLY A 130 9.07 11.47 19.08
C GLY A 130 7.93 11.22 18.09
N TYR A 131 7.43 9.98 18.02
CA TYR A 131 6.32 9.63 17.16
C TYR A 131 4.98 10.03 17.75
N GLU A 132 4.12 10.58 16.91
CA GLU A 132 2.69 10.74 17.15
C GLU A 132 1.88 9.87 16.18
N GLN A 133 0.72 9.38 16.62
CA GLN A 133 -0.16 8.59 15.77
C GLN A 133 -0.92 9.52 14.83
N LEU A 134 -0.80 9.29 13.53
CA LEU A 134 -1.56 10.01 12.50
C LEU A 134 -2.90 9.34 12.21
N ALA A 135 -2.93 8.00 12.19
CA ALA A 135 -4.13 7.23 11.94
C ALA A 135 -4.02 5.80 12.46
N GLU A 136 -5.18 5.20 12.71
CA GLU A 136 -5.38 3.76 12.80
C GLU A 136 -6.46 3.39 11.78
N VAL A 137 -6.20 2.36 10.99
CA VAL A 137 -7.08 1.98 9.89
C VAL A 137 -7.33 0.50 9.91
N VAL A 138 -8.60 0.13 9.82
CA VAL A 138 -9.02 -1.22 9.45
C VAL A 138 -9.25 -1.25 7.93
N LEU A 139 -8.42 -2.04 7.25
CA LEU A 139 -8.48 -2.27 5.81
C LEU A 139 -9.60 -3.24 5.48
N ASP A 140 -10.12 -3.15 4.25
CA ASP A 140 -10.92 -4.23 3.68
C ASP A 140 -9.98 -5.37 3.26
N ARG A 141 -10.45 -6.62 3.37
CA ARG A 141 -9.60 -7.81 3.16
C ARG A 141 -8.82 -7.77 1.86
N ALA A 142 -9.45 -7.38 0.76
CA ALA A 142 -8.81 -7.26 -0.54
C ALA A 142 -9.17 -5.92 -1.21
N GLY A 143 -8.96 -4.82 -0.51
CA GLY A 143 -9.25 -3.47 -1.00
C GLY A 143 -8.16 -2.47 -0.66
N SER A 144 -8.30 -1.27 -1.19
CA SER A 144 -7.45 -0.13 -0.84
C SER A 144 -8.18 0.84 0.07
N LYS A 145 -7.44 1.45 0.99
CA LYS A 145 -7.94 2.50 1.86
C LYS A 145 -7.12 3.76 1.70
N ARG A 146 -7.78 4.85 1.35
CA ARG A 146 -7.21 6.19 1.42
C ARG A 146 -7.54 6.85 2.75
N ILE A 147 -6.52 7.41 3.38
CA ILE A 147 -6.59 8.24 4.57
C ILE A 147 -6.32 9.67 4.14
N THR A 148 -7.12 10.62 4.61
CA THR A 148 -6.86 12.05 4.41
C THR A 148 -6.65 12.70 5.77
N PHE A 149 -5.51 13.36 5.93
CA PHE A 149 -5.11 14.06 7.14
C PHE A 149 -5.53 15.53 7.00
N ASP A 150 -6.82 15.78 7.25
CA ASP A 150 -7.42 17.12 7.17
C ASP A 150 -7.20 17.92 8.45
N LYS A 151 -7.02 19.24 8.30
CA LYS A 151 -6.92 20.21 9.42
C LYS A 151 -8.09 20.19 10.42
N LYS A 152 -9.24 19.61 10.07
CA LYS A 152 -10.52 19.80 10.78
C LYS A 152 -10.73 18.88 11.99
N SER A 153 -9.92 17.84 12.17
CA SER A 153 -10.05 16.91 13.31
C SER A 153 -9.43 17.41 14.61
N GLY A 154 -8.81 18.59 14.64
CA GLY A 154 -8.23 19.18 15.86
C GLY A 154 -6.97 18.47 16.38
N GLU A 155 -6.62 17.32 15.83
CA GLU A 155 -5.44 16.53 16.18
C GLU A 155 -4.69 16.15 14.89
N THR A 156 -3.43 16.57 14.81
CA THR A 156 -2.45 16.50 13.71
C THR A 156 -2.66 17.44 12.50
N THR A 157 -1.70 18.21 11.98
CA THR A 157 -0.53 18.98 12.49
C THR A 157 -0.01 19.73 11.25
N ASP A 158 0.15 21.05 11.27
CA ASP A 158 0.91 21.80 10.22
C ASP A 158 2.43 21.48 10.25
N LYS A 159 2.80 20.36 10.88
CA LYS A 159 4.17 19.97 11.21
C LYS A 159 4.75 19.13 10.08
N PRO A 160 5.96 19.46 9.59
CA PRO A 160 6.67 18.59 8.67
C PRO A 160 7.25 17.37 9.42
N TYR A 161 7.06 16.19 8.85
CA TYR A 161 7.60 14.92 9.35
C TYR A 161 8.69 14.42 8.43
N LYS A 162 9.70 13.77 9.02
CA LYS A 162 10.84 13.19 8.29
C LYS A 162 10.83 11.66 8.37
N TRP A 163 10.26 11.10 9.43
CA TRP A 163 10.18 9.65 9.63
C TRP A 163 8.73 9.20 9.78
N LEU A 164 8.38 8.13 9.07
CA LEU A 164 7.11 7.44 9.19
C LEU A 164 7.33 6.05 9.78
N ARG A 165 6.39 5.61 10.61
CA ARG A 165 6.35 4.26 11.15
C ARG A 165 4.99 3.65 10.86
N PHE A 166 5.03 2.49 10.22
CA PHE A 166 3.87 1.66 9.95
C PHE A 166 3.91 0.48 10.90
N VAL A 167 2.78 0.18 11.54
CA VAL A 167 2.62 -1.02 12.34
C VAL A 167 1.42 -1.80 11.84
N VAL A 168 1.67 -2.98 11.28
CA VAL A 168 0.62 -3.95 10.95
C VAL A 168 0.33 -4.71 12.24
N GLU A 169 -0.80 -4.39 12.85
CA GLU A 169 -1.21 -4.95 14.15
C GLU A 169 -1.69 -6.38 14.00
N ASP A 170 -2.62 -6.59 13.07
CA ASP A 170 -3.25 -7.87 12.80
C ASP A 170 -3.50 -8.14 11.31
N ASN A 171 -3.89 -9.38 11.02
CA ASN A 171 -4.32 -9.86 9.71
C ASN A 171 -5.73 -10.44 9.81
N TRP A 172 -6.18 -11.10 8.75
CA TRP A 172 -7.52 -11.61 8.63
C TRP A 172 -7.78 -13.01 9.21
N GLY A 173 -6.80 -13.57 9.92
CA GLY A 173 -6.96 -14.82 10.69
C GLY A 173 -5.80 -15.81 10.56
N ASP A 174 -4.80 -15.52 9.73
CA ASP A 174 -3.61 -16.37 9.64
C ASP A 174 -2.75 -16.25 10.91
N LYS A 175 -2.39 -17.39 11.49
CA LYS A 175 -1.65 -17.44 12.76
C LYS A 175 -0.13 -17.40 12.57
N ASP A 176 0.34 -17.68 11.36
CA ASP A 176 1.75 -17.91 11.09
C ASP A 176 2.38 -16.67 10.44
N SER A 177 1.69 -16.03 9.49
CA SER A 177 2.27 -14.95 8.69
C SER A 177 1.28 -13.87 8.27
N THR A 178 1.81 -12.73 7.84
CA THR A 178 1.05 -11.58 7.31
C THR A 178 1.69 -11.00 6.06
N GLN A 179 0.86 -10.48 5.15
CA GLN A 179 1.22 -9.74 3.94
C GLN A 179 0.66 -8.33 3.97
#